data_AF-G6Y8B5-F1
#
_entry.id   AF-G6Y8B5-F1
#
_cell.length_a   1.000
_cell.length_b   1.000
_cell.length_c   1.000
_cell.angle_alpha   90.00
_cell.angle_beta   90.00
_cell.angle_gamma   90.00
#
_symmetry.space_group_name_H-M   'P 1'
#
loop_
_entity.id
_entity.type
_entity.pdbx_description
1 polymer ?
#
loop_
_entity_poly.entity_id
_entity_poly.type
_entity_poly.pdbx_seq_one_letter_code
_entity_poly.pdbx_strand_id
1 'polypeptide(L)' 'MQSYVLGGDVRIGMEDTTQMSLTELVKSNAELVEKAKWHLERLGAPVAGPASGQSRLSQKA' A
#
# COMPACT_ATOMS: atom_id res chain seq x y z
N MET A 1 4.13 -6.55 3.08
CA MET A 1 4.77 -6.01 4.30
C MET A 1 6.25 -6.31 4.40
N GLN A 2 6.71 -7.51 4.04
CA GLN A 2 8.13 -7.84 4.01
C GLN A 2 9.00 -6.79 3.29
N SER A 3 8.56 -6.29 2.13
CA SER A 3 9.28 -5.24 1.38
C SER A 3 9.54 -3.98 2.23
N TYR A 4 8.56 -3.53 3.02
CA TYR A 4 8.71 -2.35 3.87
C TYR A 4 9.72 -2.57 5.01
N VAL A 5 9.68 -3.74 5.65
CA VAL A 5 10.66 -4.09 6.71
C VAL A 5 12.09 -4.11 6.17
N LEU A 6 12.26 -4.43 4.88
CA LEU A 6 13.54 -4.41 4.19
C LEU A 6 13.89 -3.03 3.58
N GLY A 7 13.10 -1.98 3.87
CA GLY A 7 13.34 -0.61 3.41
C GLY A 7 12.81 -0.28 2.01
N GLY A 8 11.97 -1.13 1.43
CA GLY A 8 11.33 -0.90 0.13
C GLY A 8 9.90 -0.34 0.20
N ASP A 9 9.33 -0.03 -0.96
CA ASP A 9 7.93 0.40 -1.09
C ASP A 9 6.96 -0.79 -1.18
N VAL A 10 5.67 -0.52 -0.94
CA VAL A 10 4.58 -1.51 -1.04
C VAL A 10 3.68 -1.15 -2.22
N ARG A 11 3.46 -2.13 -3.11
CA ARG A 11 2.44 -2.10 -4.16
C ARG A 11 1.27 -2.98 -3.75
N ILE A 12 0.06 -2.50 -3.98
CA ILE A 12 -1.17 -3.27 -3.78
C ILE A 12 -2.26 -2.78 -4.73
N GLY A 13 -3.04 -3.72 -5.24
CA GLY A 13 -4.27 -3.46 -5.97
C GLY A 13 -4.95 -4.75 -6.38
N MET A 14 -6.16 -4.61 -6.93
CA MET A 14 -6.98 -5.72 -7.40
C MET A 14 -6.34 -6.46 -8.57
N GLU A 15 -5.35 -5.86 -9.25
CA GLU A 15 -4.55 -6.54 -10.27
C GLU A 15 -3.65 -7.63 -9.69
N ASP A 16 -3.22 -7.46 -8.43
CA ASP A 16 -2.32 -8.38 -7.74
C ASP A 16 -3.12 -9.38 -6.89
N THR A 17 -4.23 -8.95 -6.29
CA THR A 17 -5.08 -9.81 -5.44
C THR A 17 -6.55 -9.40 -5.44
N THR A 18 -7.43 -10.38 -5.56
CA THR A 18 -8.90 -10.20 -5.46
C THR A 18 -9.47 -10.63 -4.12
N GLN A 19 -8.65 -11.16 -3.21
CA GLN A 19 -9.09 -11.67 -1.91
C GLN A 19 -8.62 -10.77 -0.76
N MET A 20 -9.57 -10.42 0.12
CA MET A 20 -9.32 -9.69 1.37
C MET A 20 -8.83 -10.64 2.46
N SER A 21 -9.41 -11.84 2.48
CA SER A 21 -9.11 -12.99 3.33
C SER A 21 -9.40 -14.27 2.55
N LEU A 22 -9.04 -15.45 3.09
CA LEU A 22 -9.19 -16.75 2.40
C LEU A 22 -10.60 -17.04 1.85
N THR A 23 -11.64 -16.43 2.43
CA THR A 23 -13.04 -16.67 2.08
C THR A 23 -13.78 -15.40 1.65
N GLU A 24 -13.09 -14.26 1.54
CA GLU A 24 -13.71 -12.96 1.30
C GLU A 24 -13.02 -12.23 0.15
N LEU A 25 -13.82 -11.80 -0.83
CA LEU A 25 -13.35 -10.97 -1.93
C LEU A 25 -13.24 -9.51 -1.51
N VAL A 26 -12.27 -8.81 -2.10
CA VAL A 26 -12.14 -7.36 -1.96
C VAL A 26 -13.27 -6.65 -2.71
N LYS A 27 -13.77 -5.57 -2.12
CA LYS A 27 -14.85 -4.74 -2.70
C LYS A 27 -14.31 -3.64 -3.59
N SER A 28 -13.08 -3.19 -3.33
CA SER A 28 -12.43 -2.12 -4.09
C SER A 28 -10.93 -2.05 -3.85
N ASN A 29 -10.22 -1.38 -4.76
CA ASN A 29 -8.81 -0.98 -4.54
C ASN A 29 -8.64 -0.12 -3.28
N ALA A 30 -9.61 0.72 -2.95
CA ALA A 30 -9.54 1.57 -1.75
C ALA A 30 -9.47 0.74 -0.47
N GLU A 31 -10.22 -0.36 -0.38
CA GLU A 31 -10.19 -1.28 0.77
C GLU A 31 -8.82 -1.94 0.96
N LEU A 32 -8.19 -2.35 -0.14
CA LEU A 32 -6.82 -2.88 -0.15
C LEU A 32 -5.81 -1.83 0.32
N VAL A 33 -5.92 -0.58 -0.16
CA VAL A 33 -5.04 0.52 0.23
C VAL A 33 -5.21 0.85 1.71
N GLU A 34 -6.43 0.93 2.22
CA GLU A 34 -6.69 1.21 3.64
C GLU A 34 -6.13 0.12 4.55
N LYS A 35 -6.28 -1.16 4.18
CA LYS A 35 -5.68 -2.28 4.92
C LYS A 35 -4.15 -2.21 4.89
N ALA A 36 -3.56 -1.95 3.72
CA ALA A 36 -2.12 -1.83 3.60
C ALA A 36 -1.58 -0.66 4.44
N LYS A 37 -2.26 0.48 4.42
CA LYS A 37 -1.95 1.66 5.24
C LYS A 37 -2.01 1.32 6.73
N TRP A 38 -3.08 0.67 7.20
CA TRP A 38 -3.23 0.27 8.60
C TRP A 38 -2.05 -0.60 9.09
N HIS A 39 -1.65 -1.57 8.27
CA HIS A 39 -0.48 -2.40 8.59
C HIS A 39 0.82 -1.59 8.63
N LEU A 40 1.03 -0.69 7.67
CA LEU A 40 2.21 0.17 7.61
C LEU A 40 2.29 1.11 8.82
N GLU A 41 1.19 1.75 9.19
CA GLU A 41 1.09 2.59 10.40
C GLU A 41 1.46 1.78 11.66
N ARG A 42 0.99 0.53 11.76
CA ARG A 42 1.30 -0.34 12.90
C ARG A 42 2.77 -0.75 12.96
N LEU A 43 3.46 -0.75 11.82
CA LEU A 43 4.90 -0.96 11.70
C LEU A 43 5.71 0.34 11.89
N GLY A 44 5.06 1.46 12.20
CA GLY A 44 5.70 2.76 12.42
C GLY A 44 6.00 3.53 11.14
N ALA A 45 5.37 3.19 10.02
CA ALA A 45 5.54 3.93 8.78
C ALA A 45 4.90 5.32 8.88
N PRO A 46 5.64 6.39 8.52
CA PRO A 46 5.02 7.69 8.31
C PRO A 46 4.13 7.60 7.07
N VAL A 47 2.82 7.80 7.22
CA VAL A 47 1.91 7.83 6.06
C VAL A 47 2.26 9.02 5.18
N ALA A 48 2.94 8.73 4.08
CA ALA A 48 3.22 9.70 3.04
C ALA A 48 1.91 10.09 2.34
N GLY A 49 1.53 11.36 2.41
CA GLY A 49 0.49 11.91 1.54
C GLY A 49 0.92 11.88 0.07
N PRO A 50 0.00 12.07 -0.89
CA PRO A 50 0.28 11.98 -2.32
C PRO A 50 1.46 12.85 -2.79
N ALA A 51 1.70 13.99 -2.14
CA ALA A 51 2.83 14.87 -2.43
C ALA A 51 4.21 14.24 -2.13
N SER A 52 4.32 13.33 -1.16
CA SER A 52 5.60 12.71 -0.79
C SER A 52 6.01 11.57 -1.72
N GLY A 53 5.05 10.93 -2.41
CA GLY A 53 5.34 9.92 -3.44
C GLY A 53 6.02 10.53 -4.67
N GLN A 54 5.57 11.72 -5.09
CA GLN A 54 6.13 12.45 -6.24
C GLN A 54 7.57 12.94 -5.99
N SER A 55 7.96 13.22 -4.75
CA SER A 55 9.34 13.62 -4.45
C SER A 55 10.34 12.45 -4.53
N ARG A 56 9.87 11.20 -4.36
CA ARG A 56 10.73 10.00 -4.40
C ARG A 56 10.85 9.42 -5.81
N LEU A 57 9.80 9.54 -6.60
CA LEU A 57 9.79 9.12 -8.00
C LEU A 57 10.17 10.33 -8.83
N SER A 58 11.27 10.32 -9.57
CA SER A 58 11.63 11.37 -10.53
C SER A 58 10.63 11.42 -11.70
N GLN A 59 9.38 11.79 -11.43
CA GLN A 59 8.34 11.97 -12.43
C GLN A 59 8.52 13.36 -13.01
N LYS A 60 8.87 13.43 -14.30
CA LYS A 60 8.65 14.64 -15.08
C LYS A 60 7.14 14.79 -15.28
N ALA A 61 6.67 16.02 -15.07
CA ALA A 61 5.31 16.46 -15.34
C ALA A 61 4.89 16.18 -16.78
#